data_AF-A0A1Y5EU06-F1
#
_entry.id   AF-A0A1Y5EU06-F1
#
_cell.length_a   1.000
_cell.length_b   1.000
_cell.length_c   1.000
_cell.angle_alpha   90.00
_cell.angle_beta   90.00
_cell.angle_gamma   90.00
#
_symmetry.space_group_name_H-M   'P 1'
#
loop_
_entity.id
_entity.type
_entity.pdbx_description
1 polymer ?
#
loop_
_entity_poly.entity_id
_entity_poly.type
_entity_poly.pdbx_seq_one_letter_code
_entity_poly.pdbx_strand_id
1 'polypeptide(L)'
;AAADAAKQAGEDAHEGQTVIEGVINSINELATDVNMAAPVIEDLAKQSEQIGSIVSVISDISDQTNLLALNAAIEAARAGELGRGFAVVADEVRDLSRRTAEATTDIQEMISQLQEGSQRAVTSIINGKNKADESAERALKGRESLGQITDAVSTITDMSVQTASAVAAQSSSTQSIHEGLKNLTGMIDESAQHSEESAAAAQEQTLMVDYMRAMLNLNNSEVDERTIRIYSYQNMPPFITGSQQGLTYELADYLNNKLKGAYKFIVFRLPRNRADRLIEKGAKGLVPWTSPAWHGDPNESQYKWTPGYTKDSNCIVSSSSSPFEYNGPASMKGKTMGGLIGYYYLGLDDLSSKGEFKRVDVSNVRENISRLTTNRIDTALLTESTARYLVKEQNLKNKIHFSAKHHQEFYYQMLSMANSDDLNSDLDKVA
;
A
#
# COMPACT_ATOMS: atom_id res chain seq x y z
N ALA A 1 -13.21 11.77 16.24
CA ALA A 1 -14.14 10.63 16.16
C ALA A 1 -14.13 9.80 17.45
N ALA A 2 -13.08 9.00 17.74
CA ALA A 2 -13.05 8.18 18.97
C ALA A 2 -13.05 9.03 20.26
N ALA A 3 -12.25 10.09 20.31
CA ALA A 3 -12.23 11.03 21.44
C ALA A 3 -13.58 11.76 21.61
N ASP A 4 -14.22 12.18 20.51
CA ASP A 4 -15.53 12.85 20.56
C ASP A 4 -16.63 11.90 21.04
N ALA A 5 -16.61 10.65 20.59
CA ALA A 5 -17.55 9.61 21.04
C ALA A 5 -17.34 9.26 22.52
N ALA A 6 -16.10 9.18 22.98
CA ALA A 6 -15.78 8.99 24.40
C ALA A 6 -16.31 10.18 25.22
N LYS A 7 -16.04 11.42 24.79
CA LYS A 7 -16.55 12.61 25.45
C LYS A 7 -18.08 12.61 25.57
N GLN A 8 -18.78 12.31 24.48
CA GLN A 8 -20.24 12.22 24.49
C GLN A 8 -20.74 11.14 25.46
N ALA A 9 -20.13 9.94 25.45
CA ALA A 9 -20.49 8.88 26.38
C ALA A 9 -20.25 9.28 27.85
N GLY A 10 -19.24 10.11 28.13
CA GLY A 10 -18.98 10.67 29.45
C GLY A 10 -20.03 11.69 29.88
N GLU A 11 -20.47 12.54 28.96
CA GLU A 11 -21.58 13.48 29.19
C GLU A 11 -22.89 12.72 29.47
N ASP A 12 -23.21 11.70 28.67
CA ASP A 12 -24.40 10.86 28.85
C ASP A 12 -24.36 10.09 30.18
N ALA A 13 -23.19 9.58 30.59
CA ALA A 13 -23.02 8.90 31.88
C ALA A 13 -23.21 9.87 33.05
N HIS A 14 -22.72 11.10 32.94
CA HIS A 14 -22.89 12.14 33.95
C HIS A 14 -24.34 12.61 34.08
N GLU A 15 -25.04 12.76 32.95
CA GLU A 15 -26.49 13.02 32.95
C GLU A 15 -27.23 11.85 33.62
N GLY A 16 -26.86 10.62 33.31
CA GLY A 16 -27.37 9.42 33.97
C GLY A 16 -27.16 9.43 35.49
N GLN A 17 -26.01 9.91 35.97
CA GLN A 17 -25.75 10.07 37.41
C GLN A 17 -26.67 11.13 38.05
N THR A 18 -26.92 12.23 37.34
CA THR A 18 -27.84 13.26 37.84
C THR A 18 -29.27 12.70 37.95
N VAL A 19 -29.70 11.92 36.96
CA VAL A 19 -31.02 11.26 36.98
C VAL A 19 -31.12 10.24 38.11
N ILE A 20 -30.09 9.39 38.32
CA ILE A 20 -30.13 8.37 39.38
C ILE A 20 -30.14 9.03 40.77
N GLU A 21 -29.47 10.15 40.97
CA GLU A 21 -29.55 10.93 42.22
C GLU A 21 -30.96 11.46 42.47
N GLY A 22 -31.63 11.97 41.44
CA GLY A 22 -33.03 12.36 41.53
C GLY A 22 -33.96 11.19 41.90
N VAL A 23 -33.69 10.00 41.36
CA VAL A 23 -34.42 8.77 41.70
C VAL A 23 -34.19 8.37 43.16
N ILE A 24 -32.95 8.42 43.66
CA ILE A 24 -32.63 8.13 45.06
C ILE A 24 -33.37 9.08 46.00
N ASN A 25 -33.38 10.38 45.69
CA ASN A 25 -34.11 11.37 46.48
C ASN A 25 -35.62 11.08 46.51
N SER A 26 -36.21 10.77 45.35
CA SER A 26 -37.64 10.43 45.25
C SER A 26 -37.99 9.16 46.04
N ILE A 27 -37.10 8.17 46.06
CA ILE A 27 -37.29 6.94 46.85
C ILE A 27 -37.20 7.23 48.35
N ASN A 28 -36.27 8.10 48.78
CA ASN A 28 -36.16 8.51 50.18
C ASN A 28 -37.41 9.26 50.64
N GLU A 29 -37.95 10.17 49.82
CA GLU A 29 -39.21 10.85 50.09
C GLU A 29 -40.38 9.86 50.20
N LEU A 30 -40.47 8.91 49.26
CA LEU A 30 -41.47 7.84 49.32
C LEU A 30 -41.35 7.01 50.61
N ALA A 31 -40.14 6.66 51.02
CA ALA A 31 -39.91 5.92 52.26
C ALA A 31 -40.35 6.75 53.49
N THR A 32 -40.11 8.06 53.49
CA THR A 32 -40.63 8.96 54.52
C THR A 32 -42.16 8.98 54.55
N ASP A 33 -42.81 9.15 53.40
CA ASP A 33 -44.28 9.17 53.30
C ASP A 33 -44.92 7.86 53.78
N VAL A 34 -44.34 6.72 53.40
CA VAL A 34 -44.78 5.40 53.86
C VAL A 34 -44.63 5.25 55.38
N ASN A 35 -43.51 5.72 55.95
CA ASN A 35 -43.31 5.71 57.41
C ASN A 35 -44.28 6.64 58.16
N MET A 36 -44.73 7.74 57.54
CA MET A 36 -45.75 8.62 58.12
C MET A 36 -47.17 8.05 58.02
N ALA A 37 -47.47 7.29 56.95
CA ALA A 37 -48.79 6.68 56.75
C ALA A 37 -49.03 5.48 57.69
N ALA A 38 -47.99 4.73 58.04
CA ALA A 38 -48.07 3.57 58.93
C ALA A 38 -48.77 3.86 60.28
N PRO A 39 -48.35 4.85 61.09
CA PRO A 39 -48.96 5.13 62.39
C PRO A 39 -50.42 5.60 62.27
N VAL A 40 -50.78 6.31 61.18
CA VAL A 40 -52.15 6.78 60.96
C VAL A 40 -53.11 5.60 60.80
N ILE A 41 -52.69 4.56 60.07
CA ILE A 41 -53.51 3.36 59.88
C ILE A 41 -53.51 2.47 61.13
N GLU A 42 -52.40 2.39 61.86
CA GLU A 42 -52.38 1.70 63.16
C GLU A 42 -53.34 2.36 64.16
N ASP A 43 -53.40 3.69 64.20
CA ASP A 43 -54.36 4.41 65.05
C ASP A 43 -55.80 4.21 64.60
N LEU A 44 -56.07 4.16 63.29
CA LEU A 44 -57.40 3.79 62.78
C LEU A 44 -57.83 2.39 63.21
N ALA A 45 -56.90 1.41 63.16
CA ALA A 45 -57.17 0.05 63.62
C ALA A 45 -57.52 0.01 65.12
N LYS A 46 -56.77 0.74 65.96
CA LYS A 46 -57.05 0.86 67.40
C LYS A 46 -58.39 1.55 67.68
N GLN A 47 -58.69 2.64 66.98
CA GLN A 47 -59.98 3.33 67.13
C GLN A 47 -61.16 2.43 66.74
N SER A 48 -60.99 1.60 65.71
CA SER A 48 -62.00 0.63 65.28
C SER A 48 -62.23 -0.45 66.32
N GLU A 49 -61.17 -0.94 66.97
CA GLU A 49 -61.27 -1.88 68.10
C GLU A 49 -62.03 -1.27 69.29
N GLN A 50 -61.75 -0.02 69.62
CA GLN A 50 -62.48 0.71 70.68
C GLN A 50 -63.97 0.87 70.35
N ILE A 51 -64.30 1.24 69.10
CA ILE A 51 -65.70 1.34 68.67
C ILE A 51 -66.37 -0.03 68.74
N GLY A 52 -65.72 -1.11 68.30
CA GLY A 52 -66.23 -2.47 68.41
C GLY A 52 -66.58 -2.87 69.84
N SER A 53 -65.74 -2.49 70.81
CA SER A 53 -66.02 -2.71 72.24
C SER A 53 -67.26 -1.94 72.72
N ILE A 54 -67.43 -0.69 72.30
CA ILE A 54 -68.60 0.13 72.66
C ILE A 54 -69.88 -0.47 72.05
N VAL A 55 -69.84 -0.87 70.78
CA VAL A 55 -70.99 -1.46 70.08
C VAL A 55 -71.42 -2.77 70.74
N SER A 56 -70.46 -3.59 71.19
CA SER A 56 -70.75 -4.79 72.00
C SER A 56 -71.52 -4.46 73.27
N VAL A 57 -71.11 -3.42 74.01
CA VAL A 57 -71.82 -2.99 75.23
C VAL A 57 -73.23 -2.48 74.90
N ILE A 58 -73.42 -1.78 73.79
CA ILE A 58 -74.76 -1.32 73.36
C ILE A 58 -75.65 -2.52 73.00
N SER A 59 -75.10 -3.54 72.33
CA SER A 59 -75.81 -4.78 72.04
C SER A 59 -76.27 -5.46 73.33
N ASP A 60 -75.38 -5.58 74.32
CA ASP A 60 -75.69 -6.17 75.63
C ASP A 60 -76.79 -5.38 76.37
N ILE A 61 -76.74 -4.05 76.33
CA ILE A 61 -77.78 -3.17 76.91
C ILE A 61 -79.11 -3.36 76.18
N SER A 62 -79.09 -3.49 74.86
CA SER A 62 -80.27 -3.69 74.03
C SER A 62 -80.96 -5.01 74.36
N ASP A 63 -80.18 -6.10 74.51
CA ASP A 63 -80.69 -7.41 74.91
C ASP A 63 -81.27 -7.41 76.32
N GLN A 64 -80.61 -6.74 77.26
CA GLN A 64 -81.13 -6.55 78.62
C GLN A 64 -82.44 -5.73 78.62
N THR A 65 -82.52 -4.68 77.81
CA THR A 65 -83.72 -3.83 77.69
C THR A 65 -84.87 -4.61 77.06
N ASN A 66 -84.60 -5.43 76.05
CA ASN A 66 -85.58 -6.34 75.45
C ASN A 66 -86.14 -7.36 76.47
N LEU A 67 -85.28 -7.93 77.32
CA LEU A 67 -85.69 -8.83 78.41
C LEU A 67 -86.52 -8.11 79.50
N LEU A 68 -86.12 -6.89 79.87
CA LEU A 68 -86.87 -6.05 80.82
C LEU A 68 -88.26 -5.69 80.27
N ALA A 69 -88.33 -5.29 79.00
CA ALA A 69 -89.58 -4.98 78.31
C ALA A 69 -90.50 -6.20 78.21
N LEU A 70 -89.94 -7.38 77.91
CA LEU A 70 -90.68 -8.64 77.90
C LEU A 70 -91.29 -8.95 79.28
N ASN A 71 -90.51 -8.82 80.35
CA ASN A 71 -90.99 -9.04 81.72
C ASN A 71 -92.10 -8.03 82.08
N ALA A 72 -91.97 -6.77 81.67
CA ALA A 72 -92.98 -5.75 81.87
C ALA A 72 -94.28 -6.03 81.07
N ALA A 73 -94.17 -6.51 79.84
CA ALA A 73 -95.32 -6.90 79.02
C ALA A 73 -96.08 -8.09 79.63
N ILE A 74 -95.35 -9.09 80.16
CA ILE A 74 -95.93 -10.23 80.87
C ILE A 74 -96.72 -9.75 82.10
N GLU A 75 -96.15 -8.88 82.92
CA GLU A 75 -96.81 -8.39 84.15
C GLU A 75 -97.98 -7.45 83.82
N ALA A 76 -97.87 -6.65 82.75
CA ALA A 76 -98.97 -5.82 82.25
C ALA A 76 -100.16 -6.67 81.75
N ALA A 77 -99.89 -7.79 81.06
CA ALA A 77 -100.91 -8.75 80.66
C ALA A 77 -101.58 -9.41 81.88
N ARG A 78 -100.79 -9.66 82.94
CA ARG A 78 -101.27 -10.25 84.20
C ARG A 78 -102.21 -9.31 84.98
N ALA A 79 -102.03 -8.00 84.86
CA ALA A 79 -102.88 -6.98 85.49
C ALA A 79 -104.23 -6.74 84.76
N GLY A 80 -104.46 -7.38 83.60
CA GLY A 80 -105.71 -7.30 82.85
C GLY A 80 -106.00 -5.89 82.30
N GLU A 81 -107.25 -5.42 82.39
CA GLU A 81 -107.67 -4.11 81.86
C GLU A 81 -106.91 -2.91 82.47
N LEU A 82 -106.45 -3.02 83.72
CA LEU A 82 -105.67 -1.96 84.40
C LEU A 82 -104.23 -1.84 83.84
N GLY A 83 -103.69 -2.90 83.24
CA GLY A 83 -102.32 -2.95 82.70
C GLY A 83 -102.21 -2.59 81.21
N ARG A 84 -103.33 -2.33 80.53
CA ARG A 84 -103.40 -2.22 79.07
C ARG A 84 -102.55 -1.09 78.50
N GLY A 85 -102.47 0.06 79.18
CA GLY A 85 -101.59 1.17 78.79
C GLY A 85 -100.10 0.85 78.98
N PHE A 86 -99.76 0.10 80.04
CA PHE A 86 -98.38 -0.36 80.29
C PHE A 86 -97.93 -1.42 79.28
N ALA A 87 -98.84 -2.30 78.84
CA ALA A 87 -98.55 -3.32 77.83
C ALA A 87 -98.12 -2.70 76.49
N VAL A 88 -98.81 -1.64 76.04
CA VAL A 88 -98.45 -0.91 74.80
C VAL A 88 -97.06 -0.29 74.90
N VAL A 89 -96.73 0.33 76.04
CA VAL A 89 -95.40 0.91 76.26
C VAL A 89 -94.32 -0.17 76.30
N ALA A 90 -94.59 -1.30 76.96
CA ALA A 90 -93.65 -2.41 77.02
C ALA A 90 -93.37 -3.01 75.63
N ASP A 91 -94.39 -3.19 74.79
CA ASP A 91 -94.21 -3.66 73.41
C ASP A 91 -93.43 -2.66 72.53
N GLU A 92 -93.66 -1.35 72.70
CA GLU A 92 -92.91 -0.31 71.97
C GLU A 92 -91.42 -0.29 72.39
N VAL A 93 -91.13 -0.42 73.70
CA VAL A 93 -89.75 -0.53 74.20
C VAL A 93 -89.09 -1.82 73.69
N ARG A 94 -89.85 -2.91 73.57
CA ARG A 94 -89.37 -4.18 73.04
C ARG A 94 -89.00 -4.07 71.55
N ASP A 95 -89.85 -3.45 70.73
CA ASP A 95 -89.54 -3.23 69.32
C ASP A 95 -88.36 -2.27 69.14
N LEU A 96 -88.27 -1.20 69.94
CA LEU A 96 -87.13 -0.28 69.94
C LEU A 96 -85.81 -1.01 70.29
N SER A 97 -85.85 -1.90 71.28
CA SER A 97 -84.68 -2.72 71.67
C SER A 97 -84.29 -3.70 70.56
N ARG A 98 -85.26 -4.34 69.89
CA ARG A 98 -84.97 -5.21 68.74
C ARG A 98 -84.31 -4.44 67.60
N ARG A 99 -84.86 -3.28 67.23
CA ARG A 99 -84.30 -2.40 66.19
C ARG A 99 -82.91 -1.88 66.56
N THR A 100 -82.66 -1.64 67.84
CA THR A 100 -81.33 -1.24 68.34
C THR A 100 -80.34 -2.39 68.22
N ALA A 101 -80.72 -3.62 68.55
CA ALA A 101 -79.88 -4.82 68.41
C ALA A 101 -79.56 -5.16 66.93
N GLU A 102 -80.55 -5.00 66.05
CA GLU A 102 -80.36 -5.10 64.59
C GLU A 102 -79.34 -4.06 64.11
N ALA A 103 -79.49 -2.79 64.50
CA ALA A 103 -78.55 -1.73 64.12
C ALA A 103 -77.14 -1.94 64.69
N THR A 104 -76.98 -2.45 65.92
CA THR A 104 -75.66 -2.78 66.48
C THR A 104 -75.00 -3.93 65.72
N THR A 105 -75.78 -4.90 65.24
CA THR A 105 -75.26 -6.01 64.41
C THR A 105 -74.69 -5.48 63.09
N ASP A 106 -75.44 -4.60 62.41
CA ASP A 106 -74.98 -3.96 61.16
C ASP A 106 -73.70 -3.13 61.39
N ILE A 107 -73.63 -2.39 62.51
CA ILE A 107 -72.42 -1.63 62.88
C ILE A 107 -71.25 -2.57 63.17
N GLN A 108 -71.47 -3.69 63.86
CA GLN A 108 -70.44 -4.69 64.15
C GLN A 108 -69.82 -5.23 62.86
N GLU A 109 -70.65 -5.51 61.85
CA GLU A 109 -70.19 -5.96 60.54
C GLU A 109 -69.34 -4.88 59.84
N MET A 110 -69.79 -3.62 59.85
CA MET A 110 -69.02 -2.50 59.29
C MET A 110 -67.67 -2.32 59.99
N ILE A 111 -67.62 -2.44 61.32
CA ILE A 111 -66.37 -2.35 62.09
C ILE A 111 -65.44 -3.52 61.76
N SER A 112 -65.96 -4.73 61.61
CA SER A 112 -65.16 -5.89 61.21
C SER A 112 -64.52 -5.69 59.83
N GLN A 113 -65.28 -5.19 58.86
CA GLN A 113 -64.77 -4.84 57.53
C GLN A 113 -63.70 -3.73 57.59
N LEU A 114 -63.88 -2.74 58.47
CA LEU A 114 -62.94 -1.63 58.64
C LEU A 114 -61.63 -2.09 59.30
N GLN A 115 -61.70 -2.99 60.28
CA GLN A 115 -60.53 -3.64 60.89
C GLN A 115 -59.76 -4.47 59.86
N GLU A 116 -60.45 -5.31 59.07
CA GLU A 116 -59.82 -6.10 58.01
C GLU A 116 -59.16 -5.19 56.96
N GLY A 117 -59.86 -4.14 56.55
CA GLY A 117 -59.35 -3.12 55.63
C GLY A 117 -58.09 -2.44 56.15
N SER A 118 -58.08 -2.04 57.43
CA SER A 118 -56.93 -1.41 58.07
C SER A 118 -55.73 -2.37 58.14
N GLN A 119 -55.95 -3.64 58.50
CA GLN A 119 -54.88 -4.64 58.55
C GLN A 119 -54.26 -4.91 57.16
N ARG A 120 -55.09 -4.96 56.10
CA ARG A 120 -54.61 -5.09 54.72
C ARG A 120 -53.79 -3.86 54.30
N ALA A 121 -54.20 -2.67 54.75
CA ALA A 121 -53.49 -1.43 54.46
C ALA A 121 -52.11 -1.38 55.18
N VAL A 122 -52.03 -1.77 56.46
CA VAL A 122 -50.74 -1.92 57.17
C VAL A 122 -49.80 -2.88 56.44
N THR A 123 -50.30 -4.05 56.05
CA THR A 123 -49.51 -5.04 55.29
C THR A 123 -48.99 -4.46 53.97
N SER A 124 -49.82 -3.69 53.27
CA SER A 124 -49.44 -3.06 52.01
C SER A 124 -48.39 -1.96 52.20
N ILE A 125 -48.48 -1.18 53.27
CA ILE A 125 -47.51 -0.15 53.66
C ILE A 125 -46.14 -0.79 53.96
N ILE A 126 -46.10 -1.86 54.75
CA ILE A 126 -44.86 -2.59 55.06
C ILE A 126 -44.21 -3.14 53.79
N ASN A 127 -45.01 -3.74 52.90
CA ASN A 127 -44.51 -4.21 51.61
C ASN A 127 -44.02 -3.06 50.71
N GLY A 128 -44.69 -1.91 50.74
CA GLY A 128 -44.29 -0.70 50.04
C GLY A 128 -42.93 -0.18 50.53
N LYS A 129 -42.71 -0.17 51.85
CA LYS A 129 -41.43 0.20 52.47
C LYS A 129 -40.30 -0.71 52.01
N ASN A 130 -40.49 -2.03 52.11
CA ASN A 130 -39.46 -2.99 51.69
C ASN A 130 -39.08 -2.82 50.20
N LYS A 131 -40.08 -2.56 49.34
CA LYS A 131 -39.82 -2.28 47.91
C LYS A 131 -39.10 -0.96 47.67
N ALA A 132 -39.38 0.07 48.46
CA ALA A 132 -38.66 1.33 48.40
C ALA A 132 -37.19 1.13 48.80
N ASP A 133 -36.93 0.42 49.89
CA ASP A 133 -35.58 0.09 50.36
C ASP A 133 -34.79 -0.72 49.30
N GLU A 134 -35.39 -1.75 48.71
CA GLU A 134 -34.78 -2.50 47.60
C GLU A 134 -34.50 -1.62 46.37
N SER A 135 -35.40 -0.69 46.07
CA SER A 135 -35.24 0.23 44.93
C SER A 135 -34.11 1.21 45.18
N ALA A 136 -33.94 1.70 46.42
CA ALA A 136 -32.82 2.55 46.80
C ALA A 136 -31.48 1.82 46.64
N GLU A 137 -31.39 0.56 47.08
CA GLU A 137 -30.18 -0.25 46.91
C GLU A 137 -29.82 -0.45 45.43
N ARG A 138 -30.82 -0.74 44.58
CA ARG A 138 -30.62 -0.87 43.13
C ARG A 138 -30.17 0.45 42.48
N ALA A 139 -30.76 1.57 42.90
CA ALA A 139 -30.37 2.89 42.40
C ALA A 139 -28.92 3.24 42.80
N LEU A 140 -28.49 2.90 44.01
CA LEU A 140 -27.11 3.06 44.46
C LEU A 140 -26.12 2.23 43.61
N LYS A 141 -26.45 0.97 43.29
CA LYS A 141 -25.65 0.14 42.37
C LYS A 141 -25.60 0.72 40.94
N GLY A 142 -26.71 1.28 40.47
CA GLY A 142 -26.77 2.00 39.21
C GLY A 142 -25.84 3.21 39.18
N ARG A 143 -25.82 4.00 40.27
CA ARG A 143 -24.90 5.13 40.44
C ARG A 143 -23.43 4.70 40.41
N GLU A 144 -23.10 3.62 41.10
CA GLU A 144 -21.74 3.05 41.09
C GLU A 144 -21.32 2.64 39.67
N SER A 145 -22.20 1.94 38.95
CA SER A 145 -21.94 1.50 37.58
C SER A 145 -21.71 2.67 36.63
N LEU A 146 -22.50 3.76 36.76
CA LEU A 146 -22.30 4.98 35.99
C LEU A 146 -20.98 5.69 36.34
N GLY A 147 -20.55 5.62 37.62
CA GLY A 147 -19.22 6.08 38.03
C GLY A 147 -18.11 5.31 37.33
N GLN A 148 -18.18 3.99 37.32
CA GLN A 148 -17.22 3.13 36.61
C GLN A 148 -17.18 3.40 35.11
N ILE A 149 -18.33 3.68 34.49
CA ILE A 149 -18.40 4.08 33.07
C ILE A 149 -17.67 5.41 32.86
N THR A 150 -17.88 6.38 33.74
CA THR A 150 -17.22 7.70 33.67
C THR A 150 -15.69 7.57 33.74
N ASP A 151 -15.18 6.75 34.65
CA ASP A 151 -13.74 6.47 34.79
C ASP A 151 -13.16 5.77 33.54
N ALA A 152 -13.89 4.78 33.01
CA ALA A 152 -13.50 4.07 31.80
C ALA A 152 -13.45 5.01 30.59
N VAL A 153 -14.44 5.90 30.45
CA VAL A 153 -14.49 6.92 29.40
C VAL A 153 -13.31 7.90 29.50
N SER A 154 -12.96 8.34 30.71
CA SER A 154 -11.79 9.19 30.93
C SER A 154 -10.51 8.51 30.43
N THR A 155 -10.34 7.23 30.76
CA THR A 155 -9.20 6.42 30.31
C THR A 155 -9.15 6.31 28.78
N ILE A 156 -10.29 6.10 28.12
CA ILE A 156 -10.38 6.03 26.65
C ILE A 156 -10.00 7.37 26.01
N THR A 157 -10.39 8.49 26.64
CA THR A 157 -10.07 9.84 26.18
C THR A 157 -8.55 10.06 26.21
N ASP A 158 -7.90 9.70 27.32
CA ASP A 158 -6.44 9.80 27.45
C ASP A 158 -5.70 8.93 26.44
N MET A 159 -6.15 7.68 26.24
CA MET A 159 -5.59 6.78 25.22
C MET A 159 -5.76 7.34 23.81
N SER A 160 -6.86 8.03 23.53
CA SER A 160 -7.09 8.65 22.22
C SER A 160 -6.10 9.78 21.96
N VAL A 161 -5.77 10.58 22.99
CA VAL A 161 -4.74 11.64 22.90
C VAL A 161 -3.35 11.03 22.66
N GLN A 162 -3.00 9.96 23.36
CA GLN A 162 -1.74 9.25 23.15
C GLN A 162 -1.65 8.65 21.74
N THR A 163 -2.74 8.06 21.26
CA THR A 163 -2.81 7.50 19.90
C THR A 163 -2.62 8.58 18.85
N ALA A 164 -3.27 9.74 18.99
CA ALA A 164 -3.08 10.86 18.09
C ALA A 164 -1.62 11.34 18.05
N SER A 165 -0.97 11.40 19.22
CA SER A 165 0.45 11.76 19.33
C SER A 165 1.36 10.73 18.66
N ALA A 166 1.09 9.43 18.84
CA ALA A 166 1.83 8.36 18.20
C ALA A 166 1.68 8.38 16.67
N VAL A 167 0.47 8.64 16.15
CA VAL A 167 0.21 8.78 14.71
C VAL A 167 0.94 10.00 14.13
N ALA A 168 1.01 11.11 14.86
CA ALA A 168 1.79 12.28 14.44
C ALA A 168 3.30 11.95 14.36
N ALA A 169 3.85 11.27 15.36
CA ALA A 169 5.24 10.82 15.35
C ALA A 169 5.53 9.83 14.21
N GLN A 170 4.61 8.90 13.95
CA GLN A 170 4.71 7.96 12.84
C GLN A 170 4.73 8.67 11.49
N SER A 171 3.84 9.67 11.30
CA SER A 171 3.80 10.46 10.06
C SER A 171 5.13 11.20 9.82
N SER A 172 5.71 11.78 10.86
CA SER A 172 7.04 12.40 10.78
C SER A 172 8.12 11.39 10.42
N SER A 173 8.09 10.18 11.01
CA SER A 173 9.05 9.12 10.71
C SER A 173 8.94 8.65 9.25
N THR A 174 7.72 8.48 8.74
CA THR A 174 7.48 8.13 7.33
C THR A 174 8.01 9.20 6.37
N GLN A 175 7.86 10.48 6.70
CA GLN A 175 8.43 11.57 5.91
C GLN A 175 9.97 11.47 5.84
N SER A 176 10.63 11.23 6.98
CA SER A 176 12.09 11.05 7.02
C SER A 176 12.55 9.82 6.21
N ILE A 177 11.79 8.73 6.25
CA ILE A 177 12.07 7.54 5.42
C ILE A 177 11.93 7.87 3.93
N HIS A 178 10.90 8.62 3.55
CA HIS A 178 10.69 9.02 2.15
C HIS A 178 11.85 9.87 1.64
N GLU A 179 12.33 10.83 2.43
CA GLU A 179 13.51 11.63 2.11
C GLU A 179 14.78 10.78 2.02
N GLY A 180 14.96 9.85 2.96
CA GLY A 180 16.07 8.89 2.93
C GLY A 180 16.08 8.03 1.65
N LEU A 181 14.91 7.54 1.23
CA LEU A 181 14.77 6.77 -0.01
C LEU A 181 15.10 7.62 -1.24
N LYS A 182 14.65 8.88 -1.30
CA LYS A 182 14.98 9.79 -2.40
C LYS A 182 16.49 10.01 -2.51
N ASN A 183 17.17 10.24 -1.40
CA ASN A 183 18.63 10.39 -1.38
C ASN A 183 19.33 9.10 -1.83
N LEU A 184 18.86 7.93 -1.37
CA LEU A 184 19.39 6.64 -1.76
C LEU A 184 19.23 6.37 -3.27
N THR A 185 18.09 6.73 -3.87
CA THR A 185 17.91 6.65 -5.33
C THR A 185 18.92 7.53 -6.06
N GLY A 186 19.14 8.77 -5.61
CA GLY A 186 20.16 9.65 -6.18
C GLY A 186 21.57 9.04 -6.12
N MET A 187 21.94 8.46 -4.97
CA MET A 187 23.23 7.77 -4.81
C MET A 187 23.37 6.54 -5.73
N ILE A 188 22.27 5.82 -5.99
CA ILE A 188 22.27 4.69 -6.92
C ILE A 188 22.53 5.16 -8.36
N ASP A 189 21.91 6.26 -8.77
CA ASP A 189 22.11 6.85 -10.10
C ASP A 189 23.57 7.33 -10.27
N GLU A 190 24.12 8.02 -9.27
CA GLU A 190 25.54 8.43 -9.26
C GLU A 190 26.49 7.23 -9.32
N SER A 191 26.22 6.18 -8.54
CA SER A 191 27.02 4.95 -8.55
C SER A 191 26.97 4.23 -9.90
N ALA A 192 25.80 4.21 -10.55
CA ALA A 192 25.66 3.67 -11.90
C ALA A 192 26.48 4.48 -12.91
N GLN A 193 26.43 5.81 -12.83
CA GLN A 193 27.24 6.69 -13.68
C GLN A 193 28.75 6.44 -13.48
N HIS A 194 29.24 6.39 -12.24
CA HIS A 194 30.65 6.11 -11.96
C HIS A 194 31.10 4.74 -12.45
N SER A 195 30.22 3.75 -12.42
CA SER A 195 30.49 2.42 -12.98
C SER A 195 30.65 2.47 -14.50
N GLU A 196 29.79 3.24 -15.20
CA GLU A 196 29.90 3.46 -16.65
C GLU A 196 31.21 4.20 -17.00
N GLU A 197 31.55 5.25 -16.27
CA GLU A 197 32.80 6.00 -16.44
C GLU A 197 34.04 5.12 -16.23
N SER A 198 34.03 4.28 -15.18
CA SER A 198 35.11 3.35 -14.88
C SER A 198 35.28 2.29 -15.97
N ALA A 199 34.18 1.77 -16.53
CA ALA A 199 34.21 0.81 -17.62
C ALA A 199 34.79 1.43 -18.91
N ALA A 200 34.42 2.68 -19.22
CA ALA A 200 34.97 3.42 -20.36
C ALA A 200 36.48 3.65 -20.21
N ALA A 201 36.93 4.09 -19.02
CA ALA A 201 38.36 4.30 -18.73
C ALA A 201 39.18 3.00 -18.87
N ALA A 202 38.66 1.86 -18.39
CA ALA A 202 39.32 0.56 -18.52
C ALA A 202 39.48 0.12 -19.99
N GLN A 203 38.49 0.42 -20.83
CA GLN A 203 38.59 0.16 -22.27
C GLN A 203 39.64 1.04 -22.95
N GLU A 204 39.68 2.33 -22.60
CA GLU A 204 40.69 3.25 -23.13
C GLU A 204 42.10 2.80 -22.75
N GLN A 205 42.31 2.36 -21.51
CA GLN A 205 43.59 1.78 -21.07
C GLN A 205 43.96 0.54 -21.89
N THR A 206 43.00 -0.34 -22.18
CA THR A 206 43.24 -1.53 -23.01
C THR A 206 43.67 -1.15 -24.43
N LEU A 207 42.99 -0.17 -25.03
CA LEU A 207 43.36 0.37 -26.34
C LEU A 207 44.75 1.01 -26.33
N MET A 208 45.10 1.73 -25.26
CA MET A 208 46.43 2.32 -25.10
C MET A 208 47.52 1.25 -25.00
N VAL A 209 47.27 0.16 -24.26
CA VAL A 209 48.20 -0.99 -24.16
C VAL A 209 48.39 -1.66 -25.52
N ASP A 210 47.31 -1.93 -26.24
CA ASP A 210 47.37 -2.50 -27.59
C ASP A 210 48.13 -1.56 -28.56
N TYR A 211 47.89 -0.26 -28.44
CA TYR A 211 48.60 0.77 -29.21
C TYR A 211 50.10 0.82 -28.89
N MET A 212 50.48 0.80 -27.61
CA MET A 212 51.89 0.77 -27.20
C MET A 212 52.60 -0.49 -27.73
N ARG A 213 51.93 -1.66 -27.68
CA ARG A 213 52.45 -2.89 -28.28
C ARG A 213 52.66 -2.75 -29.78
N ALA A 214 51.70 -2.17 -30.51
CA ALA A 214 51.84 -1.93 -31.94
C ALA A 214 52.99 -0.96 -32.26
N MET A 215 53.16 0.10 -31.48
CA MET A 215 54.27 1.06 -31.62
C MET A 215 55.64 0.44 -31.36
N LEU A 216 55.77 -0.38 -30.32
CA LEU A 216 57.00 -1.12 -30.07
C LEU A 216 57.34 -2.04 -31.24
N ASN A 217 56.36 -2.75 -31.78
CA ASN A 217 56.55 -3.62 -32.96
C ASN A 217 56.90 -2.83 -34.25
N LEU A 218 56.37 -1.62 -34.40
CA LEU A 218 56.71 -0.73 -35.52
C LEU A 218 58.18 -0.27 -35.45
N ASN A 219 58.69 0.01 -34.26
CA ASN A 219 60.08 0.47 -34.06
C ASN A 219 61.11 -0.67 -34.04
N ASN A 220 60.71 -1.90 -33.71
CA ASN A 220 61.62 -3.04 -33.52
C ASN A 220 61.84 -3.95 -34.74
N SER A 221 61.55 -3.51 -35.98
CA SER A 221 61.73 -4.39 -37.14
C SER A 221 62.63 -3.80 -38.22
N GLU A 222 63.83 -4.38 -38.36
CA GLU A 222 64.37 -4.77 -39.66
C GLU A 222 63.31 -5.67 -40.31
N VAL A 223 62.40 -5.08 -41.07
CA VAL A 223 61.37 -5.82 -41.76
C VAL A 223 61.98 -6.38 -43.04
N ASP A 224 62.13 -7.70 -43.11
CA ASP A 224 62.32 -8.44 -44.36
C ASP A 224 61.38 -7.86 -45.44
N GLU A 225 61.92 -7.48 -46.61
CA GLU A 225 61.20 -6.74 -47.68
C GLU A 225 59.88 -7.40 -48.10
N ARG A 226 59.71 -8.70 -47.83
CA ARG A 226 58.51 -9.50 -48.14
C ARG A 226 57.40 -9.42 -47.10
N THR A 227 57.60 -8.74 -45.98
CA THR A 227 56.57 -8.64 -44.94
C THR A 227 55.57 -7.53 -45.28
N ILE A 228 54.30 -7.90 -45.38
CA ILE A 228 53.18 -6.98 -45.61
C ILE A 228 52.42 -6.79 -44.31
N ARG A 229 52.29 -5.55 -43.86
CA ARG A 229 51.55 -5.22 -42.64
C ARG A 229 50.06 -5.09 -42.95
N ILE A 230 49.22 -5.85 -42.26
CA ILE A 230 47.77 -5.70 -42.29
C ILE A 230 47.40 -4.69 -41.20
N TYR A 231 47.05 -3.48 -41.57
CA TYR A 231 46.64 -2.44 -40.65
C TYR A 231 45.12 -2.51 -40.44
N SER A 232 44.70 -3.06 -39.31
CA SER A 232 43.28 -3.20 -38.98
C SER A 232 42.87 -2.16 -37.95
N TYR A 233 41.87 -1.36 -38.31
CA TYR A 233 41.17 -0.45 -37.39
C TYR A 233 39.81 -0.98 -36.95
N GLN A 234 39.32 -2.07 -37.56
CA GLN A 234 38.08 -2.75 -37.16
C GLN A 234 38.33 -3.56 -35.88
N ASN A 235 38.24 -2.91 -34.73
CA ASN A 235 38.52 -3.52 -33.42
C ASN A 235 37.30 -4.18 -32.76
N MET A 236 36.28 -4.53 -33.55
CA MET A 236 35.05 -5.16 -33.08
C MET A 236 34.89 -6.57 -33.66
N PRO A 237 34.15 -7.47 -32.98
CA PRO A 237 33.78 -8.75 -33.55
C PRO A 237 32.95 -8.58 -34.83
N PRO A 238 33.01 -9.49 -35.81
CA PRO A 238 33.85 -10.70 -35.83
C PRO A 238 35.30 -10.45 -36.30
N PHE A 239 35.65 -9.21 -36.67
CA PHE A 239 36.97 -8.89 -37.23
C PHE A 239 38.11 -9.08 -36.23
N ILE A 240 37.85 -8.74 -34.97
CA ILE A 240 38.73 -8.97 -33.83
C ILE A 240 37.87 -9.49 -32.68
N THR A 241 38.14 -10.69 -32.19
CA THR A 241 37.37 -11.35 -31.11
C THR A 241 38.20 -11.61 -29.86
N GLY A 242 39.53 -11.54 -29.96
CA GLY A 242 40.45 -11.77 -28.85
C GLY A 242 41.90 -11.45 -29.21
N SER A 243 42.84 -11.85 -28.34
CA SER A 243 44.27 -11.69 -28.58
C SER A 243 44.69 -12.62 -29.72
N GLN A 244 44.94 -12.05 -30.91
CA GLN A 244 45.24 -12.79 -32.14
C GLN A 244 44.13 -13.71 -32.64
N GLN A 245 42.87 -13.30 -32.43
CA GLN A 245 41.69 -14.03 -32.87
C GLN A 245 40.70 -13.12 -33.62
N GLY A 246 39.98 -13.70 -34.58
CA GLY A 246 38.98 -13.02 -35.39
C GLY A 246 39.36 -12.99 -36.88
N LEU A 247 38.42 -12.55 -37.73
CA LEU A 247 38.54 -12.63 -39.18
C LEU A 247 39.79 -11.93 -39.72
N THR A 248 40.29 -10.88 -39.06
CA THR A 248 41.50 -10.19 -39.52
C THR A 248 42.74 -11.10 -39.43
N TYR A 249 42.85 -11.90 -38.36
CA TYR A 249 43.96 -12.83 -38.19
C TYR A 249 43.80 -14.04 -39.12
N GLU A 250 42.57 -14.54 -39.26
CA GLU A 250 42.26 -15.61 -40.23
C GLU A 250 42.54 -15.18 -41.68
N LEU A 251 42.29 -13.92 -42.03
CA LEU A 251 42.66 -13.35 -43.33
C LEU A 251 44.18 -13.34 -43.52
N ALA A 252 44.95 -12.94 -42.49
CA ALA A 252 46.41 -12.97 -42.56
C ALA A 252 46.92 -14.39 -42.83
N ASP A 253 46.40 -15.37 -42.10
CA ASP A 253 46.75 -16.78 -42.28
C ASP A 253 46.34 -17.31 -43.66
N TYR A 254 45.15 -16.94 -44.13
CA TYR A 254 44.67 -17.28 -45.46
C TYR A 254 45.60 -16.75 -46.56
N LEU A 255 45.97 -15.48 -46.49
CA LEU A 255 46.87 -14.84 -47.47
C LEU A 255 48.28 -15.47 -47.42
N ASN A 256 48.83 -15.71 -46.23
CA ASN A 256 50.11 -16.39 -46.05
C ASN A 256 50.12 -17.78 -46.70
N ASN A 257 49.05 -18.55 -46.53
CA ASN A 257 48.92 -19.89 -47.09
C ASN A 257 48.71 -19.88 -48.61
N LYS A 258 47.84 -18.99 -49.11
CA LYS A 258 47.51 -18.93 -50.55
C LYS A 258 48.65 -18.42 -51.40
N LEU A 259 49.41 -17.46 -50.89
CA LEU A 259 50.54 -16.87 -51.61
C LEU A 259 51.86 -17.63 -51.39
N LYS A 260 51.80 -18.84 -50.79
CA LYS A 260 52.91 -19.81 -50.68
C LYS A 260 54.23 -19.21 -50.17
N GLY A 261 54.15 -18.25 -49.24
CA GLY A 261 55.32 -17.60 -48.65
C GLY A 261 56.00 -16.54 -49.54
N ALA A 262 55.36 -16.10 -50.63
CA ALA A 262 55.80 -14.93 -51.39
C ALA A 262 55.83 -13.67 -50.51
N TYR A 263 54.91 -13.59 -49.56
CA TYR A 263 54.80 -12.52 -48.57
C TYR A 263 54.57 -13.09 -47.17
N LYS A 264 54.86 -12.28 -46.15
CA LYS A 264 54.51 -12.54 -44.76
C LYS A 264 53.54 -11.47 -44.26
N PHE A 265 52.27 -11.82 -44.13
CA PHE A 265 51.22 -10.95 -43.61
C PHE A 265 51.19 -10.97 -42.09
N ILE A 266 51.27 -9.80 -41.47
CA ILE A 266 51.24 -9.63 -40.01
C ILE A 266 50.22 -8.56 -39.65
N VAL A 267 49.32 -8.86 -38.70
CA VAL A 267 48.27 -7.95 -38.27
C VAL A 267 48.80 -6.92 -37.26
N PHE A 268 48.58 -5.65 -37.58
CA PHE A 268 48.78 -4.50 -36.72
C PHE A 268 47.43 -3.88 -36.44
N ARG A 269 47.01 -3.89 -35.17
CA ARG A 269 45.80 -3.21 -34.72
C ARG A 269 46.14 -1.77 -34.37
N LEU A 270 45.39 -0.82 -34.92
CA LEU A 270 45.60 0.60 -34.64
C LEU A 270 44.30 1.40 -34.74
N PRO A 271 44.22 2.56 -34.10
CA PRO A 271 43.11 3.49 -34.29
C PRO A 271 42.99 3.96 -35.74
N ARG A 272 41.76 4.20 -36.22
CA ARG A 272 41.44 4.60 -37.60
C ARG A 272 42.25 5.81 -38.08
N ASN A 273 42.31 6.87 -37.27
CA ASN A 273 43.09 8.09 -37.58
C ASN A 273 44.59 7.85 -37.79
N ARG A 274 45.16 6.76 -37.26
CA ARG A 274 46.56 6.39 -37.50
C ARG A 274 46.69 5.57 -38.77
N ALA A 275 45.67 4.77 -39.13
CA ALA A 275 45.63 4.04 -40.38
C ALA A 275 45.56 5.03 -41.53
N ASP A 276 44.67 6.02 -41.44
CA ASP A 276 44.54 7.11 -42.42
C ASP A 276 45.87 7.87 -42.60
N ARG A 277 46.56 8.23 -41.51
CA ARG A 277 47.90 8.85 -41.61
C ARG A 277 48.98 7.96 -42.22
N LEU A 278 48.89 6.64 -42.07
CA LEU A 278 49.82 5.71 -42.71
C LEU A 278 49.53 5.57 -44.21
N ILE A 279 48.24 5.56 -44.58
CA ILE A 279 47.76 5.60 -45.97
C ILE A 279 48.28 6.87 -46.65
N GLU A 280 48.04 8.04 -46.06
CA GLU A 280 48.47 9.34 -46.58
C GLU A 280 50.00 9.42 -46.78
N LYS A 281 50.77 8.76 -45.92
CA LYS A 281 52.24 8.71 -45.99
C LYS A 281 52.78 7.66 -46.95
N GLY A 282 51.92 6.89 -47.62
CA GLY A 282 52.34 5.83 -48.55
C GLY A 282 53.07 4.67 -47.88
N ALA A 283 52.72 4.35 -46.63
CA ALA A 283 53.33 3.22 -45.93
C ALA A 283 52.98 1.89 -46.60
N LYS A 284 53.97 1.00 -46.80
CA LYS A 284 53.68 -0.35 -47.32
C LYS A 284 52.75 -1.12 -46.37
N GLY A 285 51.66 -1.66 -46.92
CA GLY A 285 50.75 -2.56 -46.20
C GLY A 285 49.37 -2.67 -46.84
N LEU A 286 48.46 -3.31 -46.11
CA LEU A 286 47.13 -3.67 -46.54
C LEU A 286 46.13 -3.21 -45.47
N VAL A 287 45.01 -2.59 -45.87
CA VAL A 287 43.91 -2.24 -44.97
C VAL A 287 42.67 -3.02 -45.41
N PRO A 288 42.32 -4.12 -44.73
CA PRO A 288 41.13 -4.91 -45.05
C PRO A 288 39.88 -4.32 -44.38
N TRP A 289 38.72 -4.90 -44.70
CA TRP A 289 37.43 -4.59 -44.05
C TRP A 289 37.06 -3.10 -44.17
N THR A 290 37.37 -2.51 -45.32
CA THR A 290 37.05 -1.11 -45.64
C THR A 290 36.36 -0.99 -46.99
N SER A 291 35.94 0.21 -47.37
CA SER A 291 35.41 0.50 -48.69
C SER A 291 36.01 1.80 -49.24
N PRO A 292 36.07 1.96 -50.58
CA PRO A 292 36.62 3.17 -51.20
C PRO A 292 35.94 4.45 -50.75
N ALA A 293 34.62 4.42 -50.56
CA ALA A 293 33.84 5.56 -50.06
C ALA A 293 34.29 6.04 -48.67
N TRP A 294 34.75 5.14 -47.79
CA TRP A 294 35.21 5.49 -46.44
C TRP A 294 36.59 6.16 -46.42
N HIS A 295 37.30 6.13 -47.54
CA HIS A 295 38.60 6.77 -47.71
C HIS A 295 38.54 7.95 -48.68
N GLY A 296 37.34 8.42 -49.04
CA GLY A 296 37.16 9.54 -49.96
C GLY A 296 37.45 9.20 -51.42
N ASP A 297 37.52 7.91 -51.78
CA ASP A 297 37.87 7.44 -53.12
C ASP A 297 36.77 6.56 -53.75
N PRO A 298 35.50 7.01 -53.81
CA PRO A 298 34.38 6.18 -54.25
C PRO A 298 34.48 5.68 -55.71
N ASN A 299 35.33 6.30 -56.52
CA ASN A 299 35.58 5.94 -57.92
C ASN A 299 36.87 5.12 -58.11
N GLU A 300 37.52 4.69 -57.02
CA GLU A 300 38.75 3.87 -57.02
C GLU A 300 39.88 4.49 -57.88
N SER A 301 40.04 5.80 -57.76
CA SER A 301 40.94 6.63 -58.57
C SER A 301 42.21 7.04 -57.84
N GLN A 302 42.15 7.12 -56.51
CA GLN A 302 43.24 7.62 -55.67
C GLN A 302 44.13 6.49 -55.17
N TYR A 303 43.57 5.33 -54.86
CA TYR A 303 44.32 4.20 -54.32
C TYR A 303 44.10 2.90 -55.11
N LYS A 304 44.88 1.86 -54.78
CA LYS A 304 44.71 0.52 -55.34
C LYS A 304 43.81 -0.32 -54.45
N TRP A 305 42.72 -0.78 -55.04
CA TRP A 305 41.66 -1.54 -54.40
C TRP A 305 41.57 -2.93 -55.00
N THR A 306 41.36 -3.94 -54.17
CA THR A 306 40.94 -5.26 -54.66
C THR A 306 39.47 -5.23 -55.06
N PRO A 307 38.98 -6.19 -55.86
CA PRO A 307 37.56 -6.45 -55.98
C PRO A 307 36.88 -6.64 -54.61
N GLY A 308 35.58 -6.37 -54.55
CA GLY A 308 34.77 -6.60 -53.36
C GLY A 308 34.67 -8.08 -53.03
N TYR A 309 35.27 -8.49 -51.92
CA TYR A 309 35.41 -9.92 -51.56
C TYR A 309 34.35 -10.41 -50.56
N THR A 310 33.61 -9.51 -49.93
CA THR A 310 32.44 -9.88 -49.12
C THR A 310 31.46 -8.71 -48.97
N LYS A 311 30.17 -9.00 -48.80
CA LYS A 311 29.09 -8.02 -48.61
C LYS A 311 28.75 -7.90 -47.12
N ASP A 312 28.47 -6.68 -46.65
CA ASP A 312 27.95 -6.39 -45.32
C ASP A 312 26.96 -5.21 -45.38
N SER A 313 26.30 -4.94 -44.28
CA SER A 313 25.36 -3.83 -44.17
C SER A 313 25.43 -3.17 -42.80
N ASN A 314 25.07 -1.89 -42.72
CA ASN A 314 24.71 -1.25 -41.46
C ASN A 314 23.23 -1.55 -41.20
N CYS A 315 22.94 -2.28 -40.13
CA CYS A 315 21.60 -2.65 -39.72
C CYS A 315 21.17 -1.86 -38.48
N ILE A 316 19.86 -1.65 -38.35
CA ILE A 316 19.26 -1.18 -37.10
C ILE A 316 18.68 -2.39 -36.37
N VAL A 317 19.08 -2.54 -35.12
CA VAL A 317 18.58 -3.58 -34.23
C VAL A 317 17.80 -2.97 -33.07
N SER A 318 16.81 -3.70 -32.56
CA SER A 318 16.00 -3.29 -31.41
C SER A 318 15.72 -4.48 -30.49
N SER A 319 15.14 -4.24 -29.31
CA SER A 319 14.65 -5.34 -28.46
C SER A 319 13.49 -6.07 -29.15
N SER A 320 13.46 -7.40 -29.10
CA SER A 320 12.32 -8.19 -29.60
C SER A 320 11.05 -7.97 -28.79
N SER A 321 11.12 -7.44 -27.57
CA SER A 321 9.93 -7.05 -26.79
C SER A 321 9.29 -5.75 -27.28
N SER A 322 10.02 -4.97 -28.07
CA SER A 322 9.54 -3.73 -28.69
C SER A 322 10.22 -3.57 -30.06
N PRO A 323 9.84 -4.40 -31.06
CA PRO A 323 10.51 -4.41 -32.36
C PRO A 323 10.34 -3.08 -33.08
N PHE A 324 11.41 -2.61 -33.72
CA PHE A 324 11.43 -1.40 -34.52
C PHE A 324 11.86 -1.71 -35.95
N GLU A 325 11.07 -1.25 -36.91
CA GLU A 325 11.37 -1.33 -38.33
C GLU A 325 11.88 0.02 -38.85
N TYR A 326 13.14 0.03 -39.29
CA TYR A 326 13.73 1.20 -39.90
C TYR A 326 13.18 1.39 -41.32
N ASN A 327 12.70 2.58 -41.64
CA ASN A 327 12.20 2.91 -42.98
C ASN A 327 12.98 4.05 -43.65
N GLY A 328 13.96 4.62 -42.97
CA GLY A 328 14.78 5.76 -43.39
C GLY A 328 15.08 6.67 -42.19
N PRO A 329 15.95 7.68 -42.32
CA PRO A 329 16.40 8.48 -41.17
C PRO A 329 15.25 9.07 -40.34
N ALA A 330 14.17 9.53 -40.99
CA ALA A 330 13.00 10.10 -40.33
C ALA A 330 12.25 9.12 -39.40
N SER A 331 12.34 7.80 -39.62
CA SER A 331 11.67 6.83 -38.73
C SER A 331 12.30 6.76 -37.34
N MET A 332 13.49 7.34 -37.15
CA MET A 332 14.17 7.38 -35.86
C MET A 332 13.60 8.43 -34.90
N LYS A 333 12.69 9.29 -35.36
CA LYS A 333 12.14 10.40 -34.57
C LYS A 333 11.57 9.92 -33.23
N GLY A 334 11.97 10.58 -32.15
CA GLY A 334 11.58 10.27 -30.77
C GLY A 334 12.24 9.02 -30.17
N LYS A 335 13.13 8.33 -30.90
CA LYS A 335 13.84 7.15 -30.39
C LYS A 335 15.12 7.54 -29.66
N THR A 336 15.56 6.65 -28.79
CA THR A 336 16.92 6.65 -28.24
C THR A 336 17.74 5.60 -28.99
N MET A 337 18.71 6.05 -29.79
CA MET A 337 19.59 5.19 -30.58
C MET A 337 20.96 5.06 -29.91
N GLY A 338 21.42 3.83 -29.74
CA GLY A 338 22.80 3.50 -29.39
C GLY A 338 23.71 3.62 -30.62
N GLY A 339 24.74 4.46 -30.52
CA GLY A 339 25.81 4.59 -31.51
C GLY A 339 27.16 4.22 -30.92
N LEU A 340 28.22 4.41 -31.68
CA LEU A 340 29.61 4.26 -31.24
C LEU A 340 30.32 5.61 -31.26
N ILE A 341 31.11 5.87 -30.23
CA ILE A 341 31.92 7.09 -30.13
C ILE A 341 32.84 7.17 -31.35
N GLY A 342 32.83 8.33 -32.03
CA GLY A 342 33.69 8.63 -33.17
C GLY A 342 33.19 8.09 -34.52
N TYR A 343 32.00 7.48 -34.59
CA TYR A 343 31.38 7.06 -35.84
C TYR A 343 30.42 8.12 -36.37
N TYR A 344 30.41 8.30 -37.68
CA TYR A 344 29.46 9.14 -38.40
C TYR A 344 28.45 8.26 -39.15
N TYR A 345 27.17 8.51 -38.95
CA TYR A 345 26.06 7.76 -39.54
C TYR A 345 25.30 8.62 -40.54
N LEU A 346 25.51 8.36 -41.83
CA LEU A 346 24.95 9.15 -42.92
C LEU A 346 23.43 9.41 -42.74
N GLY A 347 23.05 10.69 -42.70
CA GLY A 347 21.66 11.15 -42.55
C GLY A 347 21.08 11.08 -41.14
N LEU A 348 21.71 10.36 -40.20
CA LEU A 348 21.24 10.25 -38.81
C LEU A 348 21.86 11.30 -37.89
N ASP A 349 23.13 11.67 -38.12
CA ASP A 349 23.83 12.67 -37.31
C ASP A 349 23.13 14.04 -37.34
N ASP A 350 22.70 14.49 -38.52
CA ASP A 350 21.97 15.77 -38.69
C ASP A 350 20.64 15.77 -37.93
N LEU A 351 19.87 14.67 -38.01
CA LEU A 351 18.60 14.52 -37.28
C LEU A 351 18.82 14.50 -35.75
N SER A 352 19.86 13.80 -35.28
CA SER A 352 20.20 13.79 -33.86
C SER A 352 20.59 15.18 -33.36
N SER A 353 21.38 15.92 -34.13
CA SER A 353 21.80 17.28 -33.78
C SER A 353 20.63 18.28 -33.68
N LYS A 354 19.57 18.03 -34.45
CA LYS A 354 18.31 18.78 -34.42
C LYS A 354 17.37 18.36 -33.28
N GLY A 355 17.76 17.38 -32.47
CA GLY A 355 16.95 16.84 -31.37
C GLY A 355 15.77 16.00 -31.83
N GLU A 356 15.73 15.57 -33.10
CA GLU A 356 14.65 14.73 -33.62
C GLU A 356 14.66 13.34 -32.97
N PHE A 357 15.82 12.86 -32.52
CA PHE A 357 15.97 11.65 -31.72
C PHE A 357 17.22 11.77 -30.81
N LYS A 358 17.27 10.98 -29.75
CA LYS A 358 18.40 10.97 -28.80
C LYS A 358 19.45 9.96 -29.24
N ARG A 359 20.68 10.39 -29.47
CA ARG A 359 21.82 9.50 -29.68
C ARG A 359 22.59 9.32 -28.38
N VAL A 360 22.94 8.08 -28.07
CA VAL A 360 23.78 7.72 -26.93
C VAL A 360 24.92 6.88 -27.45
N ASP A 361 26.12 7.44 -27.45
CA ASP A 361 27.31 6.76 -27.95
C ASP A 361 28.02 6.02 -26.83
N VAL A 362 28.40 4.77 -27.12
CA VAL A 362 29.23 3.94 -26.24
C VAL A 362 30.59 3.70 -26.87
N SER A 363 31.59 3.43 -26.04
CA SER A 363 32.93 3.05 -26.50
C SER A 363 33.00 1.59 -26.96
N ASN A 364 32.04 0.75 -26.56
CA ASN A 364 32.02 -0.68 -26.88
C ASN A 364 30.66 -1.14 -27.39
N VAL A 365 30.69 -1.76 -28.57
CA VAL A 365 29.53 -2.27 -29.27
C VAL A 365 28.68 -3.28 -28.46
N ARG A 366 29.29 -4.04 -27.55
CA ARG A 366 28.57 -4.97 -26.66
C ARG A 366 27.62 -4.25 -25.70
N GLU A 367 27.95 -3.02 -25.34
CA GLU A 367 27.15 -2.22 -24.42
C GLU A 367 25.82 -1.83 -25.06
N ASN A 368 25.80 -1.53 -26.37
CA ASN A 368 24.55 -1.28 -27.09
C ASN A 368 23.62 -2.50 -27.05
N ILE A 369 24.15 -3.73 -27.17
CA ILE A 369 23.34 -4.95 -27.04
C ILE A 369 22.78 -5.08 -25.61
N SER A 370 23.58 -4.83 -24.58
CA SER A 370 23.12 -4.85 -23.18
C SER A 370 22.03 -3.80 -22.93
N ARG A 371 22.23 -2.57 -23.38
CA ARG A 371 21.27 -1.45 -23.25
C ARG A 371 19.97 -1.74 -24.00
N LEU A 372 20.00 -2.42 -25.14
CA LEU A 372 18.80 -2.90 -25.84
C LEU A 372 18.02 -3.92 -25.01
N THR A 373 18.72 -4.95 -24.50
CA THR A 373 18.05 -6.03 -23.72
C THR A 373 17.51 -5.56 -22.37
N THR A 374 18.01 -4.44 -21.86
CA THR A 374 17.55 -3.80 -20.61
C THR A 374 16.62 -2.61 -20.87
N ASN A 375 16.20 -2.39 -22.12
CA ASN A 375 15.31 -1.30 -22.56
C ASN A 375 15.81 0.11 -22.17
N ARG A 376 17.13 0.31 -22.07
CA ARG A 376 17.75 1.63 -21.84
C ARG A 376 17.89 2.45 -23.12
N ILE A 377 17.85 1.80 -24.28
CA ILE A 377 17.80 2.42 -25.61
C ILE A 377 16.76 1.67 -26.46
N ASP A 378 16.16 2.35 -27.44
CA ASP A 378 15.15 1.77 -28.33
C ASP A 378 15.77 0.99 -29.48
N THR A 379 16.88 1.50 -30.02
CA THR A 379 17.53 0.99 -31.23
C THR A 379 19.04 1.09 -31.11
N ALA A 380 19.80 0.31 -31.88
CA ALA A 380 21.23 0.53 -32.09
C ALA A 380 21.61 0.30 -33.55
N LEU A 381 22.60 1.05 -34.05
CA LEU A 381 23.11 0.90 -35.41
C LEU A 381 24.47 0.20 -35.39
N LEU A 382 24.55 -0.95 -36.06
CA LEU A 382 25.68 -1.86 -36.07
C LEU A 382 25.92 -2.39 -37.48
N THR A 383 27.14 -2.81 -37.82
CA THR A 383 27.31 -3.69 -38.98
C THR A 383 26.59 -5.01 -38.70
N GLU A 384 25.96 -5.58 -39.72
CA GLU A 384 25.16 -6.78 -39.61
C GLU A 384 26.02 -7.97 -39.18
N SER A 385 27.24 -8.06 -39.70
CA SER A 385 28.24 -9.04 -39.26
C SER A 385 28.51 -8.98 -37.75
N THR A 386 28.72 -7.78 -37.19
CA THR A 386 28.94 -7.56 -35.76
C THR A 386 27.70 -7.88 -34.94
N ALA A 387 26.53 -7.38 -35.35
CA ALA A 387 25.28 -7.63 -34.66
C ALA A 387 24.95 -9.13 -34.59
N ARG A 388 25.07 -9.85 -35.71
CA ARG A 388 24.84 -11.31 -35.76
C ARG A 388 25.85 -12.08 -34.90
N TYR A 389 27.12 -11.67 -34.90
CA TYR A 389 28.13 -12.27 -34.02
C TYR A 389 27.75 -12.12 -32.54
N LEU A 390 27.43 -10.90 -32.09
CA LEU A 390 27.11 -10.62 -30.69
C LEU A 390 25.84 -11.32 -30.22
N VAL A 391 24.81 -11.35 -31.07
CA VAL A 391 23.57 -12.07 -30.81
C VAL A 391 23.82 -13.58 -30.64
N LYS A 392 24.73 -14.15 -31.42
CA LYS A 392 25.13 -15.55 -31.29
C LYS A 392 26.00 -15.78 -30.04
N GLU A 393 27.01 -14.94 -29.81
CA GLU A 393 27.94 -15.00 -28.67
C GLU A 393 27.19 -14.99 -27.33
N GLN A 394 26.17 -14.14 -27.21
CA GLN A 394 25.41 -13.92 -25.97
C GLN A 394 24.10 -14.74 -25.89
N ASN A 395 23.84 -15.63 -26.85
CA ASN A 395 22.63 -16.44 -26.94
C ASN A 395 21.32 -15.61 -26.93
N LEU A 396 21.29 -14.52 -27.71
CA LEU A 396 20.20 -13.52 -27.74
C LEU A 396 19.28 -13.62 -28.97
N LYS A 397 19.28 -14.76 -29.68
CA LYS A 397 18.60 -14.92 -30.97
C LYS A 397 17.11 -14.50 -30.96
N ASN A 398 16.41 -14.71 -29.84
CA ASN A 398 14.99 -14.38 -29.69
C ASN A 398 14.75 -13.08 -28.89
N LYS A 399 15.81 -12.34 -28.56
CA LYS A 399 15.76 -11.11 -27.77
C LYS A 399 16.12 -9.86 -28.57
N ILE A 400 16.75 -10.02 -29.73
CA ILE A 400 17.12 -8.92 -30.61
C ILE A 400 16.38 -9.06 -31.94
N HIS A 401 15.69 -7.99 -32.32
CA HIS A 401 15.04 -7.82 -33.60
C HIS A 401 15.97 -7.10 -34.57
N PHE A 402 16.01 -7.56 -35.82
CA PHE A 402 16.74 -6.92 -36.91
C PHE A 402 15.72 -6.27 -37.85
N SER A 403 15.84 -4.96 -38.06
CA SER A 403 15.04 -4.26 -39.05
C SER A 403 15.22 -4.87 -40.44
N ALA A 404 14.13 -5.04 -41.19
CA ALA A 404 14.16 -5.63 -42.52
C ALA A 404 14.91 -4.75 -43.53
N LYS A 405 14.86 -3.43 -43.38
CA LYS A 405 15.61 -2.48 -44.21
C LYS A 405 16.93 -2.11 -43.55
N HIS A 406 18.02 -2.22 -44.32
CA HIS A 406 19.34 -1.77 -43.92
C HIS A 406 19.46 -0.24 -44.01
N HIS A 407 20.30 0.34 -43.15
CA HIS A 407 20.70 1.75 -43.22
C HIS A 407 21.61 2.00 -44.41
N GLN A 408 22.60 1.12 -44.62
CA GLN A 408 23.54 1.18 -45.74
C GLN A 408 24.00 -0.23 -46.10
N GLU A 409 24.23 -0.50 -47.39
CA GLU A 409 24.87 -1.73 -47.86
C GLU A 409 26.19 -1.40 -48.53
N PHE A 410 27.19 -2.27 -48.37
CA PHE A 410 28.51 -2.07 -48.94
C PHE A 410 29.25 -3.40 -49.14
N TYR A 411 30.29 -3.37 -49.96
CA TYR A 411 31.26 -4.46 -50.09
C TYR A 411 32.52 -4.08 -49.34
N TYR A 412 33.08 -5.04 -48.61
CA TYR A 412 34.44 -4.90 -48.11
C TYR A 412 35.43 -5.17 -49.24
N GLN A 413 36.38 -4.25 -49.37
CA GLN A 413 37.54 -4.28 -50.25
C GLN A 413 38.81 -4.12 -49.40
N MET A 414 39.94 -4.55 -49.96
CA MET A 414 41.24 -4.33 -49.34
C MET A 414 41.93 -3.18 -50.06
N LEU A 415 42.38 -2.20 -49.28
CA LEU A 415 43.20 -1.11 -49.75
C LEU A 415 44.67 -1.53 -49.68
N SER A 416 45.32 -1.62 -50.83
CA SER A 416 46.75 -1.88 -50.90
C SER A 416 47.51 -0.56 -50.95
N MET A 417 48.38 -0.35 -49.97
CA MET A 417 49.18 0.86 -49.83
C MET A 417 50.59 0.71 -50.38
N ALA A 418 50.89 -0.43 -51.03
CA ALA A 418 52.16 -0.65 -51.70
C ALA A 418 52.07 -0.24 -53.18
N ASN A 419 52.97 0.64 -53.62
CA ASN A 419 53.27 0.85 -55.05
C ASN A 419 54.07 -0.33 -55.62
N SER A 420 53.54 -1.54 -55.49
CA SER A 420 54.06 -2.76 -56.13
C SER A 420 52.92 -3.37 -56.92
N ASP A 421 53.01 -3.30 -58.25
CA ASP A 421 52.03 -3.90 -59.15
C ASP A 421 51.92 -5.42 -58.92
N ASP A 422 52.99 -6.06 -58.45
CA ASP A 422 53.04 -7.50 -58.14
C ASP A 422 52.11 -7.88 -56.98
N LEU A 423 52.12 -7.15 -55.85
CA LEU A 423 51.24 -7.44 -54.72
C LEU A 423 49.77 -7.28 -55.10
N ASN A 424 49.43 -6.24 -55.86
CA ASN A 424 48.06 -6.00 -56.30
C ASN A 424 47.58 -7.10 -57.25
N SER A 425 48.38 -7.46 -58.25
CA SER A 425 48.08 -8.57 -59.17
C SER A 425 47.88 -9.89 -58.43
N ASP A 426 48.66 -10.14 -57.38
CA ASP A 426 48.55 -11.37 -56.60
C ASP A 426 47.36 -11.36 -55.63
N LEU A 427 47.01 -10.20 -55.07
CA LEU A 427 45.80 -10.04 -54.27
C LEU A 427 44.54 -10.20 -55.12
N ASP A 428 44.51 -9.69 -56.35
CA ASP A 428 43.37 -9.83 -57.28
C ASP A 428 43.09 -11.29 -57.68
N LYS A 429 44.10 -12.17 -57.62
CA LYS A 429 43.94 -13.61 -57.89
C LYS A 429 43.41 -14.38 -56.67
N VAL A 430 43.45 -13.78 -55.49
CA VAL A 430 43.19 -14.43 -54.19
C VAL A 430 41.96 -13.87 -53.48
N ALA A 431 41.61 -12.61 -53.75
CA ALA A 431 40.36 -11.94 -53.38
C ALA A 431 39.19 -12.49 -54.21
#